data_AF-R7HEZ8-F1
#
_entry.id   AF-R7HEZ8-F1
#
_cell.length_a   1.000
_cell.length_b   1.000
_cell.length_c   1.000
_cell.angle_alpha   90.00
_cell.angle_beta   90.00
_cell.angle_gamma   90.00
#
_symmetry.space_group_name_H-M   'P 1'
#
loop_
_entity.id
_entity.type
_entity.pdbx_description
1 polymer ?
#
loop_
_entity_poly.entity_id
_entity_poly.type
_entity_poly.pdbx_seq_one_letter_code
_entity_poly.pdbx_strand_id
1 'polypeptide(L)'
;MRNNKKGFTLVELLAVIVILAVVMLIGITAMGPIMANSRKSALKSDGIDLMNAAKTAYQAEAMTNNPAFQPNQSICFDITWLVAKGYAENKQSYNASVLVKYDSSTNQYSYTYWIGNKTYDFLEATGNTDFEDAANHNDSNNTALQKCGNKTPKGYDLYCTGSSCSA
;
A
#
# COMPACT_ATOMS: atom_id res chain seq x y z
N MET A 1 52.53 -36.73 -0.55
CA MET A 1 51.92 -35.39 -0.69
C MET A 1 51.92 -34.73 0.67
N ARG A 2 52.68 -33.64 0.85
CA ARG A 2 52.95 -33.05 2.18
C ARG A 2 51.96 -31.91 2.41
N ASN A 3 50.95 -32.16 3.25
CA ASN A 3 49.88 -31.20 3.54
C ASN A 3 50.43 -30.03 4.36
N ASN A 4 50.73 -28.92 3.69
CA ASN A 4 51.07 -27.64 4.31
C ASN A 4 49.83 -27.06 4.99
N LYS A 5 49.57 -27.46 6.23
CA LYS A 5 48.62 -26.79 7.12
C LYS A 5 49.37 -25.62 7.78
N LYS A 6 49.50 -24.49 7.07
CA LYS A 6 49.82 -23.22 7.72
C LYS A 6 48.60 -22.85 8.56
N GLY A 7 48.70 -23.00 9.87
CA GLY A 7 47.68 -22.55 10.80
C GLY A 7 47.67 -21.02 10.82
N PHE A 8 46.47 -20.44 10.72
CA PHE A 8 46.29 -19.01 10.97
C PHE A 8 46.87 -18.64 12.34
N THR A 9 47.62 -17.55 12.40
CA THR A 9 48.13 -17.04 13.67
C THR A 9 47.00 -16.32 14.41
N LEU A 10 47.03 -16.36 15.75
CA LEU A 10 46.03 -15.65 16.56
C LEU A 10 46.01 -14.14 16.28
N VAL A 11 47.15 -13.57 15.90
CA VAL A 11 47.28 -12.13 15.58
C VAL A 11 46.52 -11.76 14.31
N GLU A 12 46.56 -12.62 13.28
CA GLU A 12 45.80 -12.40 12.04
C GLU A 12 44.29 -12.45 12.30
N LEU A 13 43.83 -13.39 13.12
CA LEU A 13 42.42 -13.47 13.51
C LEU A 13 42.01 -12.28 14.39
N LEU A 14 42.90 -11.84 15.28
CA LEU A 14 42.67 -10.72 16.18
C LEU A 14 42.53 -9.38 15.42
N ALA A 15 43.35 -9.16 14.39
CA ALA A 15 43.25 -7.96 13.57
C ALA A 15 41.87 -7.84 12.89
N VAL A 16 41.33 -8.96 12.39
CA VAL A 16 40.04 -8.98 11.70
C VAL A 16 38.88 -8.68 12.65
N ILE A 17 38.86 -9.27 13.85
CA ILE A 17 37.78 -9.00 14.82
C ILE A 17 37.81 -7.55 15.32
N VAL A 18 38.99 -6.94 15.45
CA VAL A 18 39.12 -5.53 15.84
C VAL A 18 38.54 -4.63 14.76
N ILE A 19 38.88 -4.88 13.48
CA ILE A 19 38.32 -4.11 12.36
C ILE A 19 36.79 -4.28 12.29
N LEU A 20 36.28 -5.52 12.42
CA LEU A 20 34.84 -5.78 12.42
C LEU A 20 34.13 -5.06 13.57
N ALA A 21 34.72 -5.03 14.77
CA ALA A 21 34.16 -4.32 15.93
C ALA A 21 34.04 -2.80 15.67
N VAL A 22 35.06 -2.19 15.06
CA VAL A 22 35.03 -0.76 14.72
C VAL A 22 33.98 -0.45 13.64
N VAL A 23 33.88 -1.29 12.61
CA VAL A 23 32.89 -1.10 11.52
C VAL A 23 31.46 -1.26 12.04
N MET A 24 31.21 -2.21 12.94
CA MET A 24 29.88 -2.38 13.56
C MET A 24 29.50 -1.18 14.45
N LEU A 25 30.46 -0.59 15.17
CA LEU A 25 30.23 0.56 16.05
C LEU A 25 29.72 1.78 15.27
N ILE A 26 30.31 2.07 14.10
CA ILE A 26 29.92 3.21 13.27
C ILE A 26 28.71 2.92 12.36
N GLY A 27 28.53 1.65 11.96
CA GLY A 27 27.60 1.25 10.89
C GLY A 27 26.11 1.38 11.22
N ILE A 28 25.73 1.45 12.49
CA ILE A 28 24.30 1.39 12.90
C ILE A 28 23.59 2.75 12.73
N THR A 29 24.34 3.84 12.78
CA THR A 29 23.80 5.19 13.10
C THR A 29 22.81 5.80 12.10
N ALA A 30 22.64 5.25 10.89
CA ALA A 30 21.81 5.85 9.84
C ALA A 30 20.68 4.96 9.26
N MET A 31 20.42 3.77 9.82
CA MET A 31 19.51 2.79 9.17
C MET A 31 17.99 3.09 9.34
N GLY A 32 17.60 3.84 10.38
CA GLY A 32 16.18 4.05 10.72
C GLY A 32 15.35 4.81 9.66
N PRO A 33 15.75 6.03 9.26
CA PRO A 33 15.00 6.83 8.28
C PRO A 33 14.90 6.17 6.90
N ILE A 34 15.98 5.50 6.47
CA ILE A 34 16.02 4.78 5.19
C ILE A 34 14.98 3.65 5.19
N MET A 35 14.89 2.89 6.28
CA MET A 35 13.93 1.80 6.41
C MET A 35 12.48 2.32 6.42
N ALA A 36 12.21 3.45 7.07
CA ALA A 36 10.88 4.08 7.06
C ALA A 36 10.48 4.50 5.64
N ASN A 37 11.39 5.12 4.89
CA ASN A 37 11.15 5.54 3.51
C ASN A 37 10.94 4.35 2.57
N SER A 38 11.66 3.24 2.77
CA SER A 38 11.42 1.99 2.03
C SER A 38 10.03 1.41 2.31
N ARG A 39 9.57 1.42 3.56
CA ARG A 39 8.22 0.95 3.93
C ARG A 39 7.12 1.82 3.32
N LYS A 40 7.28 3.15 3.38
CA LYS A 40 6.34 4.11 2.74
C LYS A 40 6.28 3.91 1.23
N SER A 41 7.45 3.75 0.58
CA SER A 41 7.53 3.49 -0.86
C SER A 41 6.87 2.16 -1.26
N ALA A 42 7.03 1.10 -0.46
CA ALA A 42 6.35 -0.17 -0.69
C ALA A 42 4.83 -0.02 -0.61
N LEU A 43 4.33 0.67 0.42
CA LEU A 43 2.90 0.92 0.59
C LEU A 43 2.32 1.79 -0.56
N LYS A 44 3.09 2.77 -1.06
CA LYS A 44 2.72 3.53 -2.27
C LYS A 44 2.56 2.62 -3.48
N SER A 45 3.50 1.69 -3.69
CA SER A 45 3.43 0.72 -4.79
C SER A 45 2.17 -0.13 -4.68
N ASP A 46 1.88 -0.66 -3.48
CA ASP A 46 0.66 -1.45 -3.24
C ASP A 46 -0.61 -0.63 -3.51
N GLY A 47 -0.62 0.66 -3.16
CA GLY A 47 -1.73 1.58 -3.44
C GLY A 47 -1.94 1.83 -4.93
N ILE A 48 -0.87 1.99 -5.71
CA ILE A 48 -0.93 2.14 -7.16
C ILE A 48 -1.46 0.86 -7.83
N ASP A 49 -0.99 -0.30 -7.39
CA ASP A 49 -1.46 -1.60 -7.88
C ASP A 49 -2.96 -1.78 -7.58
N LEU A 50 -3.40 -1.40 -6.38
CA LEU A 50 -4.82 -1.41 -6.01
C LEU A 50 -5.65 -0.45 -6.86
N MET A 51 -5.14 0.75 -7.14
CA MET A 51 -5.80 1.72 -8.02
C MET A 51 -5.99 1.15 -9.43
N ASN A 52 -4.97 0.48 -9.98
CA ASN A 52 -5.05 -0.18 -11.28
C ASN A 52 -6.05 -1.36 -11.27
N ALA A 53 -6.09 -2.12 -10.19
CA ALA A 53 -7.08 -3.18 -9.98
C ALA A 53 -8.51 -2.62 -9.96
N ALA A 54 -8.75 -1.54 -9.20
CA ALA A 54 -10.06 -0.88 -9.15
C ALA A 54 -10.47 -0.27 -10.48
N LYS A 55 -9.53 0.31 -11.24
CA LYS A 55 -9.78 0.78 -12.61
C LYS A 55 -10.22 -0.35 -13.54
N THR A 56 -9.55 -1.50 -13.44
CA THR A 56 -9.91 -2.70 -14.22
C THR A 56 -11.28 -3.23 -13.81
N ALA A 57 -11.55 -3.30 -12.50
CA ALA A 57 -12.84 -3.71 -11.97
C ALA A 57 -13.98 -2.81 -12.43
N TYR A 58 -13.78 -1.49 -12.39
CA TYR A 58 -14.74 -0.51 -12.89
C TYR A 58 -15.07 -0.74 -14.37
N GLN A 59 -14.06 -0.95 -15.21
CA GLN A 59 -14.27 -1.20 -16.63
C GLN A 59 -14.97 -2.54 -16.90
N ALA A 60 -14.59 -3.60 -16.19
CA ALA A 60 -15.20 -4.92 -16.35
C ALA A 60 -16.68 -4.93 -15.91
N GLU A 61 -16.99 -4.34 -14.76
CA GLU A 61 -18.36 -4.26 -14.27
C GLU A 61 -19.22 -3.31 -15.13
N ALA A 62 -18.64 -2.25 -15.70
CA ALA A 62 -19.31 -1.39 -16.68
C ALA A 62 -19.80 -2.14 -17.92
N MET A 63 -19.09 -3.20 -18.31
CA MET A 63 -19.45 -4.03 -19.47
C MET A 63 -20.51 -5.11 -19.14
N THR A 64 -20.79 -5.34 -17.85
CA THR A 64 -21.61 -6.48 -17.41
C THR A 64 -23.11 -6.13 -17.33
N ASN A 65 -23.52 -4.89 -17.69
CA ASN A 65 -24.92 -4.43 -17.65
C ASN A 65 -25.65 -4.73 -16.32
N ASN A 66 -24.92 -4.72 -15.21
CA ASN A 66 -25.47 -4.97 -13.88
C ASN A 66 -26.28 -3.73 -13.44
N PRO A 67 -27.56 -3.84 -13.02
CA PRO A 67 -28.34 -2.66 -12.62
C PRO A 67 -27.76 -1.90 -11.41
N ALA A 68 -26.94 -2.57 -10.59
CA ALA A 68 -26.22 -1.93 -9.49
C ALA A 68 -25.03 -1.07 -9.98
N PHE A 69 -24.53 -1.29 -11.21
CA PHE A 69 -23.36 -0.64 -11.77
C PHE A 69 -23.76 0.15 -13.01
N GLN A 70 -23.97 1.46 -12.85
CA GLN A 70 -24.26 2.34 -13.98
C GLN A 70 -22.96 2.98 -14.50
N PRO A 71 -22.75 3.03 -15.82
CA PRO A 71 -21.68 3.87 -16.38
C PRO A 71 -21.95 5.33 -16.01
N ASN A 72 -20.88 6.14 -15.87
CA ASN A 72 -20.95 7.57 -15.55
C ASN A 72 -21.39 7.89 -14.11
N GLN A 73 -21.15 6.99 -13.17
CA GLN A 73 -21.34 7.24 -11.73
C GLN A 73 -20.01 7.13 -10.97
N SER A 74 -19.95 7.82 -9.83
CA SER A 74 -18.81 7.68 -8.93
C SER A 74 -19.00 6.41 -8.09
N ILE A 75 -17.95 5.61 -7.93
CA ILE A 75 -18.05 4.29 -7.28
C ILE A 75 -16.86 4.12 -6.34
N CYS A 76 -17.13 3.65 -5.13
CA CYS A 76 -16.11 3.31 -4.15
C CYS A 76 -15.97 1.79 -4.06
N PHE A 77 -14.77 1.26 -4.32
CA PHE A 77 -14.44 -0.14 -4.15
C PHE A 77 -13.63 -0.33 -2.88
N ASP A 78 -14.10 -1.19 -1.99
CA ASP A 78 -13.31 -1.67 -0.86
C ASP A 78 -12.38 -2.81 -1.31
N ILE A 79 -11.21 -2.93 -0.67
CA ILE A 79 -10.25 -3.97 -0.97
C ILE A 79 -10.83 -5.38 -0.82
N THR A 80 -11.73 -5.60 0.14
CA THR A 80 -12.31 -6.94 0.35
C THR A 80 -13.14 -7.36 -0.86
N TRP A 81 -13.87 -6.42 -1.47
CA TRP A 81 -14.66 -6.69 -2.66
C TRP A 81 -13.76 -6.95 -3.88
N LEU A 82 -12.70 -6.15 -4.04
CA LEU A 82 -11.71 -6.34 -5.12
C LEU A 82 -11.03 -7.71 -5.02
N VAL A 83 -10.68 -8.14 -3.81
CA VAL A 83 -10.08 -9.47 -3.55
C VAL A 83 -11.10 -10.58 -3.79
N ALA A 84 -12.34 -10.43 -3.31
CA ALA A 84 -13.39 -11.43 -3.51
C ALA A 84 -13.73 -11.66 -4.99
N LYS A 85 -13.62 -10.61 -5.81
CA LYS A 85 -13.81 -10.66 -7.26
C LYS A 85 -12.54 -11.07 -8.04
N GLY A 86 -11.40 -11.19 -7.37
CA GLY A 86 -10.13 -11.58 -7.97
C GLY A 86 -9.39 -10.47 -8.72
N TYR A 87 -9.75 -9.20 -8.51
CA TYR A 87 -9.07 -8.05 -9.12
C TYR A 87 -7.80 -7.64 -8.37
N ALA A 88 -7.74 -7.88 -7.05
CA ALA A 88 -6.61 -7.47 -6.21
C ALA A 88 -6.17 -8.59 -5.25
N GLU A 89 -4.95 -8.47 -4.73
CA GLU A 89 -4.40 -9.37 -3.72
C GLU A 89 -4.11 -8.57 -2.43
N ASN A 90 -4.61 -9.05 -1.29
CA ASN A 90 -4.27 -8.45 0.00
C ASN A 90 -3.01 -9.11 0.60
N LYS A 91 -1.84 -8.76 0.03
CA LYS A 91 -0.55 -9.37 0.40
C LYS A 91 -0.11 -9.08 1.84
N GLN A 92 -0.52 -7.96 2.43
CA GLN A 92 -0.03 -7.49 3.73
C GLN A 92 -1.15 -7.22 4.75
N SER A 93 -2.35 -7.77 4.53
CA SER A 93 -3.53 -7.57 5.37
C SER A 93 -3.80 -6.08 5.66
N TYR A 94 -3.62 -5.23 4.65
CA TYR A 94 -3.84 -3.80 4.74
C TYR A 94 -5.31 -3.47 4.50
N ASN A 95 -5.73 -2.31 5.01
CA ASN A 95 -7.07 -1.77 4.81
C ASN A 95 -6.99 -0.74 3.70
N ALA A 96 -7.80 -0.89 2.66
CA ALA A 96 -7.79 0.05 1.56
C ALA A 96 -9.13 0.14 0.82
N SER A 97 -9.36 1.28 0.21
CA SER A 97 -10.49 1.54 -0.67
C SER A 97 -10.08 2.48 -1.79
N VAL A 98 -10.75 2.36 -2.94
CA VAL A 98 -10.49 3.18 -4.12
C VAL A 98 -11.79 3.80 -4.59
N LEU A 99 -11.80 5.13 -4.71
CA LEU A 99 -12.89 5.88 -5.30
C LEU A 99 -12.55 6.18 -6.75
N VAL A 100 -13.42 5.71 -7.64
CA VAL A 100 -13.50 6.15 -9.03
C VAL A 100 -14.54 7.26 -9.08
N LYS A 101 -14.11 8.50 -9.23
CA LYS A 101 -15.01 9.64 -9.39
C LYS A 101 -15.20 9.92 -10.87
N TYR A 102 -16.46 9.98 -11.30
CA TYR A 102 -16.82 10.45 -12.63
C TYR A 102 -17.33 11.89 -12.55
N ASP A 103 -16.72 12.78 -13.32
CA ASP A 103 -17.16 14.17 -13.43
C ASP A 103 -17.93 14.40 -14.74
N SER A 104 -19.24 14.61 -14.62
CA SER A 104 -20.13 14.81 -15.77
C SER A 104 -19.92 16.13 -16.50
N SER A 105 -19.24 17.10 -15.88
CA SER A 105 -18.97 18.41 -16.49
C SER A 105 -17.76 18.39 -17.43
N THR A 106 -16.77 17.55 -17.11
CA THR A 106 -15.51 17.44 -17.86
C THR A 106 -15.36 16.11 -18.59
N ASN A 107 -16.28 15.17 -18.38
CA ASN A 107 -16.24 13.81 -18.93
C ASN A 107 -14.94 13.07 -18.58
N GLN A 108 -14.43 13.30 -17.36
CA GLN A 108 -13.16 12.76 -16.87
C GLN A 108 -13.36 11.85 -15.67
N TYR A 109 -12.48 10.85 -15.57
CA TYR A 109 -12.39 9.91 -14.45
C TYR A 109 -11.22 10.29 -13.56
N SER A 110 -11.49 10.51 -12.28
CA SER A 110 -10.47 10.70 -11.25
C SER A 110 -10.40 9.46 -10.36
N TYR A 111 -9.19 9.05 -10.01
CA TYR A 111 -8.93 7.88 -9.18
C TYR A 111 -8.21 8.33 -7.92
N THR A 112 -8.85 8.11 -6.78
CA THR A 112 -8.27 8.39 -5.46
C THR A 112 -8.33 7.13 -4.63
N TYR A 113 -7.24 6.78 -3.97
CA TYR A 113 -7.17 5.61 -3.09
C TYR A 113 -6.84 6.00 -1.66
N TRP A 114 -7.33 5.19 -0.73
CA TRP A 114 -6.97 5.21 0.67
C TRP A 114 -6.36 3.86 0.98
N ILE A 115 -5.15 3.85 1.50
CA ILE A 115 -4.47 2.61 1.87
C ILE A 115 -3.72 2.84 3.17
N GLY A 116 -3.92 1.95 4.13
CA GLY A 116 -3.21 2.00 5.40
C GLY A 116 -2.74 0.62 5.79
N ASN A 117 -1.49 0.55 6.23
CA ASN A 117 -1.05 -0.51 7.11
C ASN A 117 -1.12 -0.02 8.56
N LYS A 118 -0.85 -0.89 9.54
CA LYS A 118 -0.92 -0.56 10.98
C LYS A 118 0.06 0.54 11.43
N THR A 119 0.88 1.10 10.53
CA THR A 119 1.99 2.02 10.85
C THR A 119 1.99 3.28 9.98
N TYR A 120 1.58 3.17 8.71
CA TYR A 120 1.54 4.24 7.72
C TYR A 120 0.24 4.18 6.95
N ASP A 121 -0.31 5.34 6.63
CA ASP A 121 -1.46 5.48 5.76
C ASP A 121 -1.29 6.60 4.72
N PHE A 122 -1.94 6.37 3.58
CA PHE A 122 -2.15 7.32 2.53
C PHE A 122 -3.63 7.64 2.49
N LEU A 123 -3.98 8.89 2.75
CA LEU A 123 -5.34 9.40 2.72
C LEU A 123 -5.52 10.22 1.44
N GLU A 124 -6.50 9.87 0.62
CA GLU A 124 -6.81 10.59 -0.64
C GLU A 124 -5.62 10.67 -1.61
N ALA A 125 -4.90 9.55 -1.75
CA ALA A 125 -3.74 9.46 -2.61
C ALA A 125 -4.11 9.22 -4.08
N THR A 126 -3.22 9.61 -5.00
CA THR A 126 -3.41 9.50 -6.45
C THR A 126 -2.16 8.90 -7.10
N GLY A 127 -2.17 8.64 -8.41
CA GLY A 127 -0.99 8.13 -9.11
C GLY A 127 0.27 9.02 -8.99
N ASN A 128 0.09 10.30 -8.60
CA ASN A 128 1.15 11.28 -8.49
C ASN A 128 1.58 11.57 -7.05
N THR A 129 0.92 10.98 -6.03
CA THR A 129 1.30 11.24 -4.63
C THR A 129 2.64 10.62 -4.30
N ASP A 130 3.47 11.34 -3.56
CA ASP A 130 4.79 10.89 -3.19
C ASP A 130 4.79 10.15 -1.88
N PHE A 131 5.83 9.33 -1.65
CA PHE A 131 5.90 8.52 -0.43
C PHE A 131 6.03 9.39 0.83
N GLU A 132 6.47 10.64 0.69
CA GLU A 132 6.55 11.62 1.77
C GLU A 132 5.17 12.03 2.28
N ASP A 133 4.12 11.94 1.45
CA ASP A 133 2.74 12.24 1.81
C ASP A 133 2.14 11.18 2.75
N ALA A 134 2.84 10.06 2.99
CA ALA A 134 2.43 9.04 3.95
C ALA A 134 2.43 9.62 5.36
N ALA A 135 1.25 9.65 6.00
CA ALA A 135 1.12 9.96 7.39
C ALA A 135 1.57 8.77 8.26
N ASN A 136 2.14 9.07 9.43
CA ASN A 136 2.39 8.04 10.44
C ASN A 136 1.09 7.87 11.21
N HIS A 137 0.38 6.77 10.96
CA HIS A 137 -0.84 6.45 11.67
C HIS A 137 -0.73 5.06 12.28
N ASN A 138 -0.86 5.00 13.60
CA ASN A 138 -0.69 3.79 14.40
C ASN A 138 -2.06 3.19 14.77
N ASP A 139 -3.06 3.37 13.91
CA ASP A 139 -4.42 2.89 14.15
C ASP A 139 -4.80 1.82 13.11
N SER A 140 -5.21 0.67 13.62
CA SER A 140 -5.51 -0.51 12.83
C SER A 140 -6.89 -0.45 12.16
N ASN A 141 -7.72 0.54 12.50
CA ASN A 141 -9.14 0.59 12.12
C ASN A 141 -9.63 2.00 11.76
N ASN A 142 -8.84 2.78 11.00
CA ASN A 142 -9.38 4.01 10.44
C ASN A 142 -10.50 3.66 9.44
N THR A 143 -11.76 3.85 9.85
CA THR A 143 -12.95 3.55 9.03
C THR A 143 -12.97 4.33 7.72
N ALA A 144 -12.25 5.45 7.65
CA ALA A 144 -12.06 6.21 6.42
C ALA A 144 -11.29 5.41 5.35
N LEU A 145 -10.39 4.48 5.73
CA LEU A 145 -9.62 3.67 4.80
C LEU A 145 -10.49 2.65 4.05
N GLN A 146 -11.61 2.21 4.63
CA GLN A 146 -12.52 1.24 4.02
C GLN A 146 -13.70 1.89 3.29
N LYS A 147 -13.90 3.19 3.50
CA LYS A 147 -15.09 3.94 3.02
C LYS A 147 -14.71 5.15 2.18
N CYS A 148 -13.63 5.08 1.41
CA CYS A 148 -13.16 6.16 0.56
C CYS A 148 -13.10 7.53 1.27
N GLY A 149 -12.53 7.55 2.48
CA GLY A 149 -12.33 8.76 3.28
C GLY A 149 -13.50 9.17 4.18
N ASN A 150 -14.46 8.29 4.49
CA ASN A 150 -15.74 8.66 5.12
C ASN A 150 -16.46 9.78 4.39
N LYS A 151 -16.11 10.00 3.11
CA LYS A 151 -16.95 10.77 2.24
C LYS A 151 -18.28 10.00 2.30
N THR A 152 -19.33 10.69 2.74
CA THR A 152 -20.68 10.13 2.89
C THR A 152 -21.40 9.97 1.55
N PRO A 153 -22.21 8.91 1.35
CA PRO A 153 -22.77 8.40 0.08
C PRO A 153 -23.85 9.29 -0.56
N LYS A 154 -23.64 10.61 -0.61
CA LYS A 154 -24.40 11.50 -1.48
C LYS A 154 -23.72 11.54 -2.85
N GLY A 155 -23.86 10.45 -3.60
CA GLY A 155 -23.49 10.40 -5.03
C GLY A 155 -22.53 9.28 -5.46
N TYR A 156 -22.31 8.25 -4.64
CA TYR A 156 -21.53 7.07 -5.05
C TYR A 156 -22.04 5.79 -4.38
N ASP A 157 -21.99 4.71 -5.15
CA ASP A 157 -22.29 3.37 -4.68
C ASP A 157 -21.04 2.75 -4.05
N LEU A 158 -21.18 2.23 -2.83
CA LEU A 158 -20.12 1.54 -2.10
C LEU A 158 -20.18 0.04 -2.38
N TYR A 159 -19.12 -0.48 -2.98
CA TYR A 159 -18.93 -1.90 -3.26
C TYR A 159 -17.95 -2.49 -2.24
N CYS A 160 -18.51 -3.17 -1.25
CA CYS A 160 -17.80 -3.73 -0.11
C CYS A 160 -18.32 -5.15 0.20
N THR A 161 -17.61 -5.91 1.03
CA THR A 161 -18.07 -7.23 1.49
C THR A 161 -17.92 -7.35 3.00
N GLY A 162 -18.91 -7.94 3.68
CA GLY A 162 -18.85 -8.19 5.12
C GLY A 162 -18.82 -6.91 5.97
N SER A 163 -17.90 -6.84 6.93
CA SER A 163 -17.82 -5.77 7.94
C SER A 163 -17.39 -4.41 7.39
N SER A 164 -16.78 -4.32 6.20
CA SER A 164 -16.40 -3.04 5.59
C SER A 164 -17.60 -2.24 5.06
N CYS A 165 -18.77 -2.87 4.93
CA CYS A 165 -20.03 -2.19 4.58
C CYS A 165 -20.79 -1.60 5.77
N SER A 166 -20.44 -1.97 7.01
CA SER A 166 -21.22 -1.59 8.19
C SER A 166 -20.76 -0.22 8.71
N ALA A 167 -21.73 0.68 8.94
CA ALA A 167 -21.54 2.05 9.43
C ALA A 167 -20.71 2.11 10.70
#